data_AF-A0A530KQA7-F1
#
_entry.id   AF-A0A530KQA7-F1
#
_cell.length_a   1.000
_cell.length_b   1.000
_cell.length_c   1.000
_cell.angle_alpha   90.00
_cell.angle_beta   90.00
_cell.angle_gamma   90.00
#
_symmetry.space_group_name_H-M   'P 1'
#
loop_
_entity.id
_entity.type
_entity.pdbx_description
1 polymer ?
#
loop_
_entity_poly.entity_id
_entity_poly.type
_entity_poly.pdbx_seq_one_letter_code
_entity_poly.pdbx_strand_id
1 'polypeptide(L)'
;MRRKASTDVMSDRRLPHWVREIVTEVAVARETTPNVILMDFRHDKACFARREAIYRIKVQKPSLSSPQIGKWFDKNPATILYSLARHAEQTGAERLSEYSLKKWKPTGKRVGRPRKAQ
;
A
#
# COMPACT_ATOMS: atom_id res chain seq x y z
N MET A 1 10.54 -33.41 1.06
CA MET A 1 10.54 -31.95 1.32
C MET A 1 9.28 -31.59 2.10
N ARG A 2 9.34 -31.40 3.43
CA ARG A 2 8.15 -31.01 4.21
C ARG A 2 7.75 -29.59 3.76
N ARG A 3 6.57 -29.43 3.14
CA ARG A 3 5.93 -28.11 3.05
C ARG A 3 5.77 -27.65 4.50
N LYS A 4 6.58 -26.69 4.95
CA LYS A 4 6.33 -26.02 6.24
C LYS A 4 4.88 -25.56 6.19
N ALA A 5 4.11 -25.87 7.24
CA ALA A 5 2.74 -25.40 7.40
C ALA A 5 2.70 -23.94 6.98
N SER A 6 1.81 -23.60 6.04
CA SER A 6 1.65 -22.26 5.49
C SER A 6 1.61 -21.26 6.64
N THR A 7 2.73 -20.61 6.90
CA THR A 7 2.81 -19.63 7.97
C THR A 7 1.81 -18.54 7.63
N ASP A 8 0.92 -18.25 8.55
CA ASP A 8 -0.05 -17.18 8.40
C ASP A 8 0.72 -15.86 8.19
N VAL A 9 0.69 -15.33 6.97
CA VAL A 9 1.42 -14.12 6.56
C VAL A 9 1.05 -12.92 7.44
N MET A 10 -0.17 -12.90 7.99
CA MET A 10 -0.58 -11.86 8.93
C MET A 10 0.17 -11.95 10.26
N SER A 11 0.36 -13.17 10.77
CA SER A 11 1.11 -13.42 12.00
C SER A 11 2.61 -13.14 11.84
N ASP A 12 3.20 -13.54 10.71
CA ASP A 12 4.61 -13.25 10.41
C ASP A 12 4.92 -11.75 10.34
N ARG A 13 4.00 -10.97 9.78
CA ARG A 13 4.12 -9.51 9.64
C ARG A 13 3.71 -8.76 10.91
N ARG A 14 3.35 -9.47 11.99
CA ARG A 14 2.94 -8.90 13.29
C ARG A 14 1.85 -7.83 13.15
N LEU A 15 0.86 -8.09 12.30
CA LEU A 15 -0.28 -7.17 12.15
C LEU A 15 -1.05 -7.11 13.48
N PRO A 16 -1.40 -5.90 13.98
CA PRO A 16 -2.37 -5.75 15.07
C PRO A 16 -3.71 -6.39 14.69
N HIS A 17 -4.46 -6.87 15.68
CA HIS A 17 -5.74 -7.58 15.46
C HIS A 17 -6.70 -6.82 14.53
N TRP A 18 -6.95 -5.55 14.83
CA TRP A 18 -7.83 -4.70 14.02
C TRP A 18 -7.37 -4.51 12.57
N VAL A 19 -6.06 -4.58 12.30
CA VAL A 19 -5.54 -4.53 10.93
C VAL A 19 -5.82 -5.85 10.20
N ARG A 20 -5.74 -6.98 10.90
CA ARG A 20 -6.08 -8.30 10.35
C ARG A 20 -7.55 -8.38 9.98
N GLU A 21 -8.43 -7.84 10.83
CA GLU A 21 -9.87 -7.77 10.57
C GLU A 21 -10.14 -7.00 9.28
N ILE A 22 -9.61 -5.77 9.12
CA ILE A 22 -9.76 -4.99 7.88
C ILE A 22 -9.26 -5.77 6.65
N VAL A 23 -8.07 -6.37 6.73
CA VAL A 23 -7.50 -7.09 5.59
C VAL A 23 -8.36 -8.30 5.24
N THR A 24 -8.92 -8.99 6.24
CA THR A 24 -9.81 -10.15 6.03
C THR A 24 -11.13 -9.70 5.40
N GLU A 25 -11.76 -8.64 5.91
CA GLU A 25 -12.99 -8.08 5.34
C GLU A 25 -12.80 -7.65 3.88
N VAL A 26 -11.71 -6.95 3.58
CA VAL A 26 -11.40 -6.54 2.20
C VAL A 26 -11.10 -7.75 1.32
N ALA A 27 -10.43 -8.78 1.86
CA ALA A 27 -10.20 -10.02 1.13
C ALA A 27 -11.52 -10.68 0.73
N VAL A 28 -12.46 -10.80 1.67
CA VAL A 28 -13.80 -11.35 1.44
C VAL A 28 -14.56 -10.51 0.42
N ALA A 29 -14.63 -9.19 0.62
CA ALA A 29 -15.39 -8.29 -0.26
C ALA A 29 -14.85 -8.23 -1.71
N ARG A 30 -13.58 -8.57 -1.92
CA ARG A 30 -12.91 -8.55 -3.23
C ARG A 30 -12.64 -9.94 -3.80
N GLU A 31 -13.21 -10.99 -3.20
CA GLU A 31 -13.03 -12.38 -3.60
C GLU A 31 -11.54 -12.74 -3.78
N THR A 32 -10.73 -12.35 -2.80
CA THR A 32 -9.28 -12.56 -2.79
C THR A 32 -8.83 -13.11 -1.44
N THR A 33 -7.53 -13.33 -1.29
CA THR A 33 -6.95 -13.80 -0.03
C THR A 33 -6.10 -12.71 0.63
N PRO A 34 -5.93 -12.73 1.96
CA PRO A 34 -5.01 -11.85 2.65
C PRO A 34 -3.59 -11.84 2.08
N ASN A 35 -3.10 -13.00 1.63
CA ASN A 35 -1.79 -13.14 1.01
C ASN A 35 -1.66 -12.30 -0.27
N VAL A 36 -2.72 -12.27 -1.08
CA VAL A 36 -2.75 -11.47 -2.30
C VAL A 36 -2.70 -9.97 -1.99
N ILE A 37 -3.34 -9.55 -0.90
CA ILE A 37 -3.33 -8.16 -0.42
C ILE A 37 -1.94 -7.76 0.13
N LEU A 38 -1.33 -8.61 0.96
CA LEU A 38 -0.11 -8.28 1.71
C LEU A 38 1.19 -8.47 0.92
N MET A 39 1.20 -9.33 -0.11
CA MET A 39 2.41 -9.61 -0.93
C MET A 39 2.47 -8.74 -2.20
N ASP A 40 3.54 -8.86 -3.00
CA ASP A 40 3.78 -8.00 -4.19
C ASP A 40 3.05 -8.42 -5.48
N PHE A 41 1.87 -9.01 -5.38
CA PHE A 41 1.05 -9.30 -6.56
C PHE A 41 0.53 -8.00 -7.19
N ARG A 42 0.70 -7.87 -8.51
CA ARG A 42 0.42 -6.63 -9.27
C ARG A 42 -0.74 -6.71 -10.25
N HIS A 43 -1.46 -7.84 -10.28
CA HIS A 43 -2.71 -7.90 -11.05
C HIS A 43 -3.77 -6.98 -10.43
N ASP A 44 -4.72 -6.52 -11.25
CA ASP A 44 -5.65 -5.46 -10.87
C ASP A 44 -6.41 -5.75 -9.58
N LYS A 45 -6.97 -6.97 -9.44
CA LYS A 45 -7.67 -7.39 -8.21
C LYS A 45 -6.82 -7.20 -6.94
N ALA A 46 -5.53 -7.56 -6.97
CA ALA A 46 -4.63 -7.38 -5.83
C ALA A 46 -4.37 -5.91 -5.55
N CYS A 47 -4.13 -5.12 -6.60
CA CYS A 47 -3.91 -3.69 -6.50
C CYS A 47 -5.11 -2.96 -5.91
N PHE A 48 -6.33 -3.27 -6.35
CA PHE A 48 -7.55 -2.68 -5.83
C PHE A 48 -7.79 -3.05 -4.36
N ALA A 49 -7.74 -4.35 -4.03
CA ALA A 49 -7.93 -4.81 -2.67
C ALA A 49 -6.88 -4.23 -1.70
N ARG A 50 -5.61 -4.15 -2.12
CA ARG A 50 -4.56 -3.56 -1.29
C ARG A 50 -4.77 -2.08 -1.03
N ARG A 51 -5.14 -1.31 -2.06
CA ARG A 51 -5.42 0.13 -1.93
C ARG A 51 -6.59 0.37 -0.97
N GLU A 52 -7.63 -0.43 -1.08
CA GLU A 52 -8.79 -0.36 -0.17
C GLU A 52 -8.43 -0.71 1.27
N ALA A 53 -7.67 -1.78 1.50
CA ALA A 53 -7.22 -2.14 2.84
C ALA A 53 -6.36 -1.02 3.46
N ILE A 54 -5.41 -0.46 2.71
CA ILE A 54 -4.58 0.69 3.15
C ILE A 54 -5.46 1.90 3.49
N TYR A 55 -6.47 2.19 2.67
CA TYR A 55 -7.40 3.28 2.91
C TYR A 55 -8.20 3.10 4.20
N ARG A 56 -8.86 1.95 4.38
CA ARG A 56 -9.64 1.64 5.59
C ARG A 56 -8.78 1.69 6.86
N ILE A 57 -7.54 1.18 6.81
CA ILE A 57 -6.56 1.29 7.92
C ILE A 57 -6.30 2.75 8.28
N LYS A 58 -6.10 3.61 7.28
CA LYS A 58 -5.81 5.03 7.48
C LYS A 58 -7.03 5.80 7.99
N VAL A 59 -8.24 5.46 7.55
CA VAL A 59 -9.51 5.99 8.09
C VAL A 59 -9.64 5.64 9.57
N GLN A 60 -9.46 4.37 9.93
CA GLN A 60 -9.65 3.92 11.31
C GLN A 60 -8.60 4.50 12.26
N LYS A 61 -7.36 4.73 11.79
CA LYS A 61 -6.32 5.37 12.61
C LYS A 61 -5.52 6.42 11.79
N PRO A 62 -6.03 7.66 11.70
CA PRO A 62 -5.40 8.72 10.90
C PRO A 62 -4.01 9.13 11.37
N SER A 63 -3.68 8.89 12.65
CA SER A 63 -2.37 9.19 13.22
C SER A 63 -1.23 8.27 12.73
N LEU A 64 -1.54 7.16 12.05
CA LEU A 64 -0.50 6.27 11.50
C LEU A 64 0.24 6.94 10.35
N SER A 65 1.56 6.95 10.43
CA SER A 65 2.42 7.42 9.35
C SER A 65 2.49 6.40 8.20
N SER A 66 2.72 6.87 6.97
CA SER A 66 2.88 6.00 5.80
C SER A 66 3.98 4.94 5.96
N PRO A 67 5.14 5.21 6.61
CA PRO A 67 6.11 4.17 6.94
C PRO A 67 5.58 3.08 7.87
N GLN A 68 4.76 3.42 8.88
CA GLN A 68 4.20 2.41 9.80
C GLN A 68 3.27 1.45 9.06
N ILE A 69 2.41 1.97 8.18
CA ILE A 69 1.54 1.15 7.33
C ILE A 69 2.41 0.34 6.34
N GLY A 70 3.41 0.98 5.72
CA GLY A 70 4.33 0.36 4.77
C GLY A 70 5.03 -0.90 5.30
N LYS A 71 5.36 -0.93 6.59
CA LYS A 71 5.95 -2.12 7.25
C LYS A 71 5.03 -3.34 7.16
N TRP A 72 3.72 -3.19 7.30
CA TRP A 72 2.78 -4.31 7.22
C TRP A 72 2.62 -4.84 5.79
N PHE A 73 2.75 -3.98 4.77
CA PHE A 73 2.59 -4.36 3.36
C PHE A 73 3.91 -4.64 2.63
N ASP A 74 5.05 -4.46 3.32
CA ASP A 74 6.39 -4.45 2.69
C ASP A 74 6.43 -3.51 1.47
N LYS A 75 6.07 -2.25 1.71
CA LYS A 75 6.02 -1.19 0.70
C LYS A 75 6.69 0.09 1.19
N ASN A 76 7.27 0.82 0.23
CA ASN A 76 7.80 2.15 0.45
C ASN A 76 6.66 3.11 0.87
N PRO A 77 6.91 4.06 1.79
CA PRO A 77 5.96 5.12 2.15
C PRO A 77 5.31 5.83 0.95
N ALA A 78 6.05 6.06 -0.14
CA ALA A 78 5.51 6.66 -1.36
C ALA A 78 4.43 5.79 -2.02
N THR A 79 4.58 4.46 -1.99
CA THR A 79 3.57 3.52 -2.48
C THR A 79 2.30 3.55 -1.62
N ILE A 80 2.44 3.75 -0.31
CA ILE A 80 1.29 3.92 0.60
C ILE A 80 0.55 5.22 0.27
N LEU A 81 1.29 6.33 0.12
CA LEU A 81 0.72 7.62 -0.26
C LEU A 81 0.00 7.57 -1.61
N TYR A 82 0.63 6.93 -2.62
CA TYR A 82 0.01 6.68 -3.92
C TYR A 82 -1.26 5.83 -3.77
N SER A 83 -1.24 4.79 -2.95
CA SER A 83 -2.39 3.91 -2.74
C SER A 83 -3.59 4.64 -2.15
N LEU A 84 -3.36 5.52 -1.17
CA LEU A 84 -4.39 6.38 -0.58
C LEU A 84 -4.99 7.33 -1.62
N ALA A 85 -4.14 8.07 -2.33
CA ALA A 85 -4.59 9.03 -3.34
C ALA A 85 -5.35 8.33 -4.47
N ARG A 86 -4.83 7.20 -4.96
CA ARG A 86 -5.45 6.44 -6.05
C ARG A 86 -6.76 5.78 -5.63
N HIS A 87 -6.89 5.32 -4.38
CA HIS A 87 -8.17 4.81 -3.88
C HIS A 87 -9.23 5.91 -3.85
N ALA A 88 -8.91 7.07 -3.28
CA ALA A 88 -9.81 8.22 -3.22
C ALA A 88 -10.24 8.68 -4.62
N GLU A 89 -9.31 8.80 -5.56
CA GLU A 89 -9.61 9.15 -6.96
C GLU A 89 -10.53 8.12 -7.64
N GLN A 90 -10.28 6.83 -7.45
CA GLN A 90 -11.04 5.78 -8.13
C GLN A 90 -12.45 5.56 -7.56
N THR A 91 -12.67 5.87 -6.29
CA THR A 91 -13.92 5.60 -5.58
C THR A 91 -14.74 6.85 -5.27
N GLY A 92 -14.15 8.04 -5.38
CA GLY A 92 -14.74 9.30 -4.92
C GLY A 92 -14.70 9.47 -3.40
N ALA A 93 -13.97 8.62 -2.67
CA ALA A 93 -13.81 8.73 -1.23
C ALA A 93 -12.99 9.96 -0.81
N GLU A 94 -13.04 10.30 0.47
CA GLU A 94 -12.29 11.42 1.04
C GLU A 94 -10.78 11.28 0.81
N ARG A 95 -10.13 12.41 0.50
CA ARG A 95 -8.70 12.42 0.24
C ARG A 95 -7.90 12.46 1.56
N LEU A 96 -7.30 11.32 1.92
CA LEU A 96 -6.49 11.17 3.14
C LEU A 96 -5.00 11.51 2.96
N SER A 97 -4.56 11.92 1.77
CA SER A 97 -3.18 12.32 1.50
C SER A 97 -3.09 13.42 0.45
N GLU A 98 -2.17 14.37 0.66
CA GLU A 98 -1.83 15.42 -0.30
C GLU A 98 -1.02 14.91 -1.51
N TYR A 99 -0.75 13.60 -1.57
CA TYR A 99 0.04 13.02 -2.65
C TYR A 99 -0.61 13.28 -4.00
N SER A 100 0.13 13.89 -4.92
CA SER A 100 -0.36 14.22 -6.26
C SER A 100 -0.21 13.02 -7.18
N LEU A 101 -1.31 12.59 -7.80
CA LEU A 101 -1.30 11.57 -8.85
C LEU A 101 -0.88 12.15 -10.21
N LYS A 102 -0.83 13.48 -10.35
CA LYS A 102 -0.36 14.12 -11.58
C LYS A 102 1.13 13.81 -11.73
N LYS A 103 1.52 13.32 -12.91
CA LYS A 103 2.92 13.10 -13.25
C LYS A 103 3.67 14.41 -13.07
N TRP A 104 4.67 14.41 -12.17
CA TRP A 104 5.54 15.57 -12.00
C TRP A 104 6.17 15.91 -13.35
N LYS A 105 5.88 17.11 -13.84
CA LYS A 105 6.61 17.69 -14.97
C LYS A 105 7.79 18.44 -14.37
N PRO A 106 9.05 18.07 -14.68
CA PRO A 106 10.18 18.87 -14.26
C PRO A 106 10.03 20.30 -14.79
N THR A 107 9.81 21.26 -13.90
CA THR A 107 9.72 22.69 -14.22
C THR A 107 11.08 23.41 -14.07
N GLY A 108 12.18 22.67 -13.89
CA GLY A 108 13.53 23.21 -13.77
C GLY A 108 14.45 22.77 -14.91
N LYS A 109 15.46 23.60 -15.24
CA LYS A 109 16.61 23.15 -16.05
C LYS A 109 17.21 21.90 -15.40
N ARG A 110 17.65 20.92 -16.21
CA ARG A 110 18.39 19.75 -15.71
C ARG A 110 19.58 20.22 -14.88
N VAL A 111 19.48 20.19 -13.56
CA VAL A 111 20.63 20.37 -12.67
C VAL A 111 21.40 19.04 -12.65
N GLY A 112 22.18 18.81 -13.69
CA GLY A 112 23.20 17.78 -13.70
C GLY A 112 24.46 18.33 -13.03
N ARG A 113 24.97 17.65 -12.01
CA ARG A 113 26.37 17.78 -11.63
C ARG A 113 27.17 17.25 -12.83
N PRO A 114 28.14 17.98 -13.42
CA PRO A 114 29.00 17.39 -14.43
C PRO A 114 29.68 16.18 -13.79
N ARG A 115 29.43 14.98 -14.33
CA ARG A 115 30.33 13.85 -14.07
C ARG A 115 31.68 14.30 -14.63
N LYS A 116 32.67 14.47 -13.75
CA LYS A 116 34.05 14.64 -14.21
C LYS A 116 34.36 13.43 -15.08
N ALA A 117 34.71 13.67 -16.34
CA ALA A 117 35.32 12.64 -17.16
C ALA A 117 36.59 12.18 -16.43
N GLN A 118 36.70 10.88 -16.17
CA GLN A 118 37.98 10.23 -15.91
C GLN A 118 38.63 9.93 -17.25
#